data_AF-A0A8T1U6L8-F1
#
_entry.id   AF-A0A8T1U6L8-F1
#
_cell.length_a   1.000
_cell.length_b   1.000
_cell.length_c   1.000
_cell.angle_alpha   90.00
_cell.angle_beta   90.00
_cell.angle_gamma   90.00
#
_symmetry.space_group_name_H-M   'P 1'
#
loop_
_entity.id
_entity.type
_entity.pdbx_description
1 polymer ?
#
loop_
_entity_poly.entity_id
_entity_poly.type
_entity_poly.pdbx_seq_one_letter_code
_entity_poly.pdbx_strand_id
1 'polypeptide(L)' 'PPANRRLCKFLDDLSKIESVSKELQSSSVSLLDARVYFDGLLELHPSFSTHL' A
#
# COMPACT_ATOMS: atom_id res chain seq x y z
N PRO A 1 2.16 8.05 24.59
CA PRO A 1 3.19 6.98 24.66
C PRO A 1 3.74 6.62 23.27
N PRO A 2 5.04 6.30 23.13
CA PRO A 2 5.69 6.00 21.85
C PRO A 2 5.08 4.81 21.10
N ALA A 3 4.44 3.87 21.80
CA ALA A 3 3.68 2.78 21.20
C ALA A 3 2.48 3.26 20.36
N ASN A 4 1.75 4.28 20.84
CA ASN A 4 0.62 4.86 20.09
C ASN A 4 1.07 5.52 18.78
N ARG A 5 2.27 6.10 18.73
CA ARG A 5 2.79 6.70 17.49
C ARG A 5 3.10 5.65 16.42
N ARG A 6 3.66 4.50 16.82
CA ARG A 6 3.91 3.38 15.89
C ARG A 6 2.61 2.76 15.40
N LEU A 7 1.63 2.60 16.28
CA LEU A 7 0.28 2.13 15.93
C LEU A 7 -0.45 3.09 14.97
N CYS A 8 -0.38 4.41 15.20
CA CYS A 8 -0.96 5.38 14.27
C CYS A 8 -0.30 5.30 12.89
N LYS A 9 1.03 5.23 12.82
CA LYS A 9 1.73 5.09 11.54
C LYS A 9 1.34 3.80 10.82
N PHE A 10 1.24 2.69 11.55
CA PHE A 10 0.81 1.41 11.00
C PHE A 10 -0.64 1.46 10.48
N LEU A 11 -1.54 2.16 11.17
CA LEU A 11 -2.91 2.38 10.70
C LEU A 11 -2.94 3.23 9.42
N ASP A 12 -2.13 4.28 9.34
CA ASP A 12 -2.01 5.10 8.14
C ASP A 12 -1.49 4.27 6.95
N ASP A 13 -0.49 3.43 7.18
CA ASP A 13 0.05 2.54 6.17
C ASP A 13 -1.01 1.51 5.71
N LEU A 14 -1.76 0.89 6.63
CA LEU A 14 -2.86 -0.01 6.28
C LEU A 14 -3.96 0.68 5.46
N SER A 15 -4.29 1.93 5.78
CA SER A 15 -5.29 2.70 5.02
C SER A 15 -4.85 2.96 3.57
N LYS A 16 -3.55 3.24 3.35
CA LYS A 16 -3.00 3.39 1.99
C LYS A 16 -3.05 2.08 1.20
N ILE A 17 -2.70 0.96 1.85
CA ILE A 17 -2.76 -0.37 1.24
C ILE A 17 -4.20 -0.71 0.82
N GLU A 18 -5.17 -0.42 1.69
CA GLU A 18 -6.59 -0.62 1.38
C GLU A 18 -7.02 0.23 0.17
N SER A 19 -6.61 1.50 0.11
CA SER A 19 -6.91 2.38 -1.02
C SER A 19 -6.34 1.84 -2.34
N VAL A 20 -5.07 1.40 -2.34
CA VAL A 20 -4.45 0.78 -3.52
C VAL A 20 -5.19 -0.48 -3.94
N SER A 21 -5.59 -1.32 -2.99
CA SER A 21 -6.35 -2.54 -3.27
C SER A 21 -7.70 -2.24 -3.92
N LYS A 22 -8.41 -1.18 -3.47
CA LYS A 22 -9.67 -0.75 -4.06
C LYS A 22 -9.49 -0.22 -5.49
N GLU A 23 -8.46 0.60 -5.72
CA GLU A 23 -8.13 1.09 -7.07
C GLU A 23 -7.80 -0.08 -8.00
N LEU A 24 -6.94 -1.02 -7.60
CA LEU A 24 -6.58 -2.19 -8.41
C LEU A 24 -7.77 -3.09 -8.76
N GLN A 25 -8.79 -3.14 -7.90
CA GLN A 25 -10.03 -3.88 -8.17
C GLN A 25 -11.01 -3.10 -9.04
N SER A 26 -10.77 -1.81 -9.30
CA SER A 26 -11.55 -1.01 -10.23
C SER A 26 -11.27 -1.43 -11.67
N SER A 27 -12.28 -1.35 -12.53
CA SER A 27 -12.16 -1.61 -13.97
C SER A 27 -11.43 -0.52 -14.74
N SER A 28 -11.05 0.59 -14.08
CA SER A 28 -10.43 1.77 -14.68
C SER A 28 -8.90 1.81 -14.60
N VAL A 29 -8.27 0.91 -13.85
CA VAL A 29 -6.82 0.95 -13.62
C VAL A 29 -6.08 0.32 -14.79
N SER A 30 -5.14 1.07 -15.38
CA SER A 30 -4.25 0.54 -16.41
C SER A 30 -3.11 -0.28 -15.79
N LEU A 31 -2.46 -1.12 -16.60
CA LEU A 31 -1.28 -1.87 -16.15
C LEU A 31 -0.12 -0.95 -15.71
N LEU A 32 -0.02 0.26 -16.29
CA LEU A 32 0.99 1.24 -15.88
C LEU A 32 0.68 1.81 -14.50
N ASP A 33 -0.58 2.13 -14.24
CA ASP A 33 -1.02 2.63 -12.93
C ASP A 33 -0.84 1.57 -11.85
N ALA A 34 -1.20 0.32 -12.15
CA ALA A 34 -0.99 -0.82 -11.25
C ALA A 34 0.50 -0.98 -10.87
N ARG A 35 1.42 -0.81 -11.83
CA ARG A 35 2.86 -0.85 -11.56
C ARG A 35 3.30 0.26 -10.61
N VAL A 36 2.85 1.50 -10.84
CA VAL A 36 3.17 2.64 -9.95
C VAL A 36 2.66 2.38 -8.54
N TYR A 37 1.48 1.79 -8.39
CA TYR A 37 0.96 1.42 -7.07
C TYR A 37 1.79 0.36 -6.38
N PHE A 38 2.24 -0.68 -7.10
CA PHE A 38 3.10 -1.71 -6.53
C PHE A 38 4.49 -1.20 -6.17
N ASP A 39 5.09 -0.34 -7.00
CA ASP A 39 6.38 0.29 -6.69
C ASP A 39 6.27 1.12 -5.39
N GLY A 40 5.23 1.95 -5.25
CA GLY A 40 4.99 2.72 -4.02
C GLY A 40 4.67 1.84 -2.79
N LEU A 41 4.01 0.70 -3.00
CA LEU A 41 3.75 -0.28 -1.94
C LEU A 41 5.05 -0.92 -1.44
N LEU A 42 5.96 -1.26 -2.35
CA LEU A 42 7.26 -1.84 -2.03
C LEU A 42 8.18 -0.85 -1.30
N GLU A 43 8.11 0.43 -1.63
CA GLU A 43 8.81 1.48 -0.87
C GLU A 43 8.30 1.62 0.56
N LEU A 44 6.97 1.53 0.76
CA LEU A 44 6.35 1.60 2.08
C LEU A 44 6.64 0.35 2.93
N HIS A 45 6.60 -0.83 2.31
CA HIS A 45 6.77 -2.09 3.02
C HIS A 45 7.47 -3.14 2.14
N PRO A 46 8.83 -3.15 2.16
CA PRO A 46 9.64 -3.99 1.28
C PRO A 46 9.37 -5.49 1.39
N SER A 47 8.81 -5.97 2.51
CA SER A 47 8.53 -7.39 2.69
C SER A 47 7.44 -7.91 1.75
N PHE A 48 6.64 -7.03 1.12
CA PHE A 48 5.69 -7.42 0.08
C PHE A 48 6.37 -7.88 -1.21
N SER A 49 7.67 -7.62 -1.40
CA SER A 49 8.43 -8.11 -2.56
C SER A 49 8.40 -9.63 -2.70
N THR A 50 8.11 -10.37 -1.62
CA THR A 50 7.97 -11.82 -1.63
C THR A 50 6.60 -12.31 -2.11
N HIS A 51 5.65 -11.39 -2.30
CA HIS A 51 4.23 -11.66 -2.62
C HIS A 51 3.74 -10.98 -3.91
N LEU A 52 4.60 -10.20 -4.56
CA LEU A 52 4.37 -9.52 -5.84
C LEU A 52 5.15 -10.22 -6.95
#